data_AF-A0A3D2A5Z4-F1
#
_entry.id   AF-A0A3D2A5Z4-F1
#
_cell.length_a   1.000
_cell.length_b   1.000
_cell.length_c   1.000
_cell.angle_alpha   90.00
_cell.angle_beta   90.00
_cell.angle_gamma   90.00
#
_symmetry.space_group_name_H-M   'P 1'
#
loop_
_entity.id
_entity.type
_entity.pdbx_description
1 polymer ?
#
loop_
_entity_poly.entity_id
_entity_poly.type
_entity_poly.pdbx_seq_one_letter_code
_entity_poly.pdbx_strand_id
1 'polypeptide(L)'
;MPVPALAKPDYFTNAQSSGISLSMDELRPLIRRNNFAALRYLAQWALMLAVAASLVWLSADHWWRWLALACLGVVLTVPAYALSHEAAHNTVFKQRWANTALLWVTSFVYMEEPLHRQHTHTNHHAYTWHVDV
;
A
#
# COMPACT_ATOMS: atom_id res chain seq x y z
N MET A 1 -32.38 -8.02 11.25
CA MET A 1 -31.91 -8.87 12.38
C MET A 1 -30.55 -8.34 12.83
N PRO A 2 -30.30 -8.15 14.14
CA PRO A 2 -28.97 -7.79 14.61
C PRO A 2 -28.01 -8.96 14.37
N VAL A 3 -26.85 -8.68 13.77
CA VAL A 3 -25.77 -9.66 13.65
C VAL A 3 -25.25 -9.90 15.07
N PRO A 4 -25.23 -11.15 15.59
CA PRO A 4 -24.67 -11.41 16.91
C PRO A 4 -23.21 -10.97 16.94
N ALA A 5 -22.78 -10.38 18.06
CA ALA A 5 -21.38 -10.07 18.27
C ALA A 5 -20.58 -11.37 18.17
N LEU A 6 -19.79 -11.52 17.10
CA LEU A 6 -18.85 -12.62 16.97
C LEU A 6 -17.93 -12.60 18.20
N ALA A 7 -17.91 -13.73 18.93
CA ALA A 7 -16.94 -13.92 20.00
C ALA A 7 -15.55 -13.63 19.44
N LYS A 8 -14.72 -12.87 20.19
CA LYS A 8 -13.34 -12.64 19.78
C LYS A 8 -12.68 -14.01 19.62
N PRO A 9 -12.19 -14.35 18.43
CA PRO A 9 -11.66 -15.68 18.20
C PRO A 9 -10.37 -15.86 18.99
N ASP A 10 -10.15 -17.07 19.50
CA ASP A 10 -9.01 -17.47 20.33
C ASP A 10 -7.69 -17.67 19.52
N TYR A 11 -7.56 -17.04 18.36
CA TYR A 11 -6.29 -17.04 17.63
C TYR A 11 -5.45 -15.81 17.98
N PHE A 12 -4.13 -16.02 18.13
CA PHE A 12 -3.18 -14.94 18.31
C PHE A 12 -3.14 -14.07 17.05
N THR A 13 -3.62 -12.83 17.14
CA THR A 13 -3.26 -11.82 16.15
C THR A 13 -1.76 -11.54 16.23
N ASN A 14 -1.11 -11.16 15.13
CA ASN A 14 0.32 -10.78 15.12
C ASN A 14 0.65 -9.71 16.19
N ALA A 15 -0.32 -8.88 16.57
CA ALA A 15 -0.17 -7.90 17.64
C ALA A 15 -0.04 -8.56 19.02
N GLN A 16 -0.86 -9.58 19.31
CA GLN A 16 -0.85 -10.30 20.59
C GLN A 16 0.40 -11.16 20.79
N SER A 17 1.00 -11.68 19.71
CA SER A 17 2.23 -12.48 19.79
C SER A 17 3.50 -11.67 20.08
N SER A 18 3.45 -10.34 19.95
CA SER A 18 4.63 -9.47 20.09
C SER A 18 4.99 -9.14 21.54
N GLY A 19 4.04 -9.29 22.49
CA GLY A 19 4.19 -8.81 23.87
C GLY A 19 4.26 -7.28 24.00
N ILE A 20 4.15 -6.53 22.89
CA ILE A 20 4.18 -5.07 22.88
C ILE A 20 2.75 -4.55 23.06
N SER A 21 2.54 -3.72 24.08
CA SER A 21 1.29 -2.98 24.28
C SER A 21 1.55 -1.48 24.17
N LEU A 22 0.75 -0.79 23.36
CA LEU A 22 0.79 0.67 23.20
C LEU A 22 -0.50 1.26 23.76
N SER A 23 -0.38 2.30 24.57
CA SER A 23 -1.54 3.09 24.97
C SER A 23 -2.13 3.81 23.75
N MET A 24 -3.42 4.16 23.83
CA MET A 24 -4.06 4.93 22.76
C MET A 24 -3.40 6.30 22.55
N ASP A 25 -2.79 6.87 23.58
CA ASP A 25 -2.11 8.17 23.50
C ASP A 25 -0.76 8.08 22.78
N GLU A 26 -0.06 6.95 22.90
CA GLU A 26 1.14 6.63 22.10
C GLU A 26 0.78 6.28 20.65
N LEU A 27 -0.33 5.57 20.42
CA LEU A 27 -0.73 5.12 19.08
C LEU A 27 -1.27 6.25 18.20
N ARG A 28 -2.05 7.18 18.77
CA ARG A 28 -2.74 8.25 18.04
C ARG A 28 -1.84 9.13 17.16
N PRO A 29 -0.66 9.60 17.61
CA PRO A 29 0.23 10.36 16.74
C PRO A 29 0.81 9.53 15.59
N LEU A 30 1.02 8.22 15.79
CA LEU A 30 1.61 7.32 14.79
C LEU A 30 0.63 7.00 13.65
N ILE A 31 -0.66 6.86 13.94
CA ILE A 31 -1.69 6.54 12.94
C ILE A 31 -2.28 7.78 12.24
N ARG A 32 -1.76 8.98 12.54
CA ARG A 32 -2.32 10.24 12.04
C ARG A 32 -2.02 10.41 10.55
N ARG A 33 -3.08 10.37 9.74
CA ARG A 33 -3.02 10.63 8.30
C ARG A 33 -2.54 12.06 7.98
N ASN A 34 -1.60 12.17 7.05
CA ASN A 34 -0.98 13.44 6.66
C ASN A 34 -0.89 13.61 5.13
N ASN A 35 -1.80 14.41 4.56
CA ASN A 35 -1.84 14.68 3.12
C ASN A 35 -0.53 15.28 2.58
N PHE A 36 0.18 16.09 3.36
CA PHE A 36 1.46 16.67 2.92
C PHE A 36 2.52 15.59 2.76
N ALA A 37 2.59 14.65 3.70
CA ALA A 37 3.50 13.50 3.61
C ALA A 37 3.18 12.63 2.38
N ALA A 38 1.89 12.38 2.12
CA ALA A 38 1.43 11.65 0.94
C ALA A 38 1.81 12.35 -0.37
N LEU A 39 1.54 13.67 -0.49
CA LEU A 39 1.92 14.44 -1.68
C LEU A 39 3.43 14.50 -1.89
N ARG A 40 4.21 14.65 -0.82
CA ARG A 40 5.67 14.60 -0.88
C ARG A 40 6.16 13.25 -1.41
N TYR A 41 5.59 12.14 -0.93
CA TYR A 41 5.93 10.81 -1.40
C TYR A 41 5.59 10.63 -2.89
N LEU A 42 4.40 11.05 -3.32
CA LEU A 42 3.99 10.99 -4.73
C LEU A 42 4.90 11.83 -5.63
N ALA A 43 5.30 13.03 -5.18
CA ALA A 43 6.23 13.88 -5.92
C ALA A 43 7.62 13.22 -6.05
N GLN A 44 8.13 12.61 -4.97
CA GLN A 44 9.39 11.85 -5.00
C GLN A 44 9.30 10.66 -5.95
N TRP A 45 8.19 9.92 -5.92
CA TRP A 45 7.97 8.79 -6.80
C TRP A 45 7.91 9.20 -8.28
N ALA A 46 7.15 10.26 -8.60
CA ALA A 46 7.09 10.81 -9.95
C ALA A 46 8.46 11.28 -10.46
N LEU A 47 9.25 11.94 -9.61
CA LEU A 47 10.62 12.34 -9.95
C LEU A 47 11.50 11.11 -10.22
N MET A 48 11.41 10.06 -9.40
CA MET A 48 12.18 8.84 -9.59
C MET A 48 11.78 8.09 -10.86
N LEU A 49 10.50 8.08 -11.22
CA LEU A 49 10.04 7.56 -12.51
C LEU A 49 10.63 8.34 -13.67
N ALA A 50 10.61 9.67 -13.62
CA ALA A 50 11.19 10.52 -14.66
C ALA A 50 12.69 10.28 -14.83
N VAL A 51 13.44 10.17 -13.73
CA VAL A 51 14.87 9.85 -13.74
C VAL A 51 15.12 8.46 -14.31
N ALA A 52 14.42 7.43 -13.85
CA ALA A 52 14.61 6.06 -14.31
C ALA A 52 14.25 5.90 -15.80
N ALA A 53 13.16 6.53 -16.26
CA ALA A 53 12.79 6.55 -17.68
C ALA A 53 13.85 7.27 -18.53
N SER A 54 14.41 8.38 -18.04
CA SER A 54 15.49 9.10 -18.71
C SER A 54 16.76 8.25 -18.82
N LEU A 55 17.09 7.46 -17.80
CA LEU A 55 18.21 6.51 -17.86
C LEU A 55 17.99 5.42 -18.90
N VAL A 56 16.76 4.91 -19.04
CA VAL A 56 16.41 3.96 -20.11
C VAL A 56 16.56 4.60 -21.49
N TRP A 57 16.17 5.85 -21.64
CA TRP A 57 16.36 6.61 -22.89
C TRP A 57 17.83 6.80 -23.24
N LEU A 58 18.65 7.27 -22.28
CA LEU A 58 20.07 7.54 -22.50
C LEU A 58 20.93 6.28 -22.70
N SER A 59 20.47 5.13 -22.19
CA SER A 59 21.15 3.85 -22.37
C SER A 59 20.91 3.20 -23.73
N ALA A 60 20.35 3.92 -24.71
CA ALA A 60 19.73 3.26 -25.86
C ALA A 60 20.62 2.25 -26.60
N ASP A 61 21.88 2.60 -26.81
CA ASP A 61 22.83 1.74 -27.53
C ASP A 61 23.87 1.12 -26.58
N HIS A 62 23.58 1.09 -25.28
CA HIS A 62 24.50 0.65 -24.25
C HIS A 62 24.00 -0.62 -23.54
N TRP A 63 24.93 -1.52 -23.20
CA TRP A 63 24.61 -2.77 -22.50
C TRP A 63 23.94 -2.56 -21.13
N TRP A 64 24.21 -1.42 -20.46
CA TRP A 64 23.64 -1.08 -19.17
C TRP A 64 22.15 -0.70 -19.23
N ARG A 65 21.53 -0.65 -20.43
CA ARG A 65 20.07 -0.50 -20.60
C ARG A 65 19.27 -1.51 -19.81
N TRP A 66 19.75 -2.75 -19.72
CA TRP A 66 19.06 -3.79 -18.94
C TRP A 66 18.99 -3.46 -17.45
N LEU A 67 20.06 -2.87 -16.90
CA LEU A 67 20.05 -2.38 -15.52
C LEU A 67 19.10 -1.18 -15.39
N ALA A 68 19.11 -0.24 -16.34
CA ALA A 68 18.18 0.89 -16.32
C ALA A 68 16.71 0.45 -16.38
N LEU A 69 16.39 -0.55 -17.21
CA LEU A 69 15.05 -1.16 -17.30
C LEU A 69 14.67 -1.87 -15.99
N ALA A 70 15.59 -2.61 -15.38
CA ALA A 70 15.35 -3.24 -14.08
C ALA A 70 15.08 -2.19 -12.99
N CYS A 71 15.86 -1.12 -12.95
CA CYS A 71 15.63 0.01 -12.04
C CYS A 71 14.26 0.67 -12.29
N LEU A 72 13.91 0.93 -13.55
CA LEU A 72 12.60 1.47 -13.90
C LEU A 72 11.46 0.53 -13.45
N GLY A 73 11.60 -0.78 -13.66
CA GLY A 73 10.63 -1.77 -13.20
C GLY A 73 10.43 -1.76 -11.69
N VAL A 74 11.51 -1.70 -10.90
CA VAL A 74 11.44 -1.61 -9.43
C VAL A 74 10.77 -0.30 -8.99
N VAL A 75 11.20 0.84 -9.56
CA VAL A 75 10.64 2.16 -9.23
C VAL A 75 9.18 2.26 -9.65
N LEU A 76 8.77 1.58 -10.72
CA LEU A 76 7.38 1.52 -11.19
C LEU A 76 6.50 0.68 -10.26
N THR A 77 6.97 -0.49 -9.84
CA THR A 77 6.10 -1.50 -9.22
C THR A 77 6.10 -1.47 -7.70
N VAL A 78 7.25 -1.29 -7.05
CA VAL A 78 7.36 -1.38 -5.58
C VAL A 78 6.59 -0.25 -4.88
N PRO A 79 6.76 1.04 -5.25
CA PRO A 79 5.96 2.11 -4.67
C PRO A 79 4.48 1.99 -5.03
N ALA A 80 4.14 1.51 -6.24
CA ALA A 80 2.75 1.28 -6.62
C ALA A 80 2.07 0.23 -5.72
N TYR A 81 2.73 -0.90 -5.47
CA TYR A 81 2.22 -1.92 -4.55
C TYR A 81 2.02 -1.36 -3.13
N ALA A 82 3.02 -0.65 -2.59
CA ALA A 82 2.95 -0.06 -1.26
C ALA A 82 1.83 0.97 -1.13
N LEU A 83 1.70 1.89 -2.10
CA LEU A 83 0.64 2.89 -2.12
C LEU A 83 -0.74 2.27 -2.26
N SER A 84 -0.86 1.21 -3.04
CA SER A 84 -2.12 0.51 -3.23
C SER A 84 -2.55 -0.26 -1.96
N HIS A 85 -1.62 -0.88 -1.25
CA HIS A 85 -1.85 -1.46 0.08
C HIS A 85 -2.44 -0.39 1.02
N GLU A 86 -1.73 0.73 1.21
CA GLU A 86 -2.19 1.79 2.11
C GLU A 86 -3.49 2.45 1.63
N ALA A 87 -3.68 2.61 0.32
CA ALA A 87 -4.90 3.18 -0.25
C ALA A 87 -6.11 2.26 -0.03
N ALA A 88 -5.93 0.93 -0.06
CA ALA A 88 -6.98 -0.03 0.29
C ALA A 88 -7.46 0.14 1.74
N HIS A 89 -6.55 0.53 2.66
CA HIS A 89 -6.88 0.89 4.05
C HIS A 89 -7.46 2.29 4.24
N ASN A 90 -7.50 3.11 3.18
CA ASN A 90 -7.88 4.52 3.24
C ASN A 90 -6.98 5.37 4.19
N THR A 91 -5.71 4.99 4.33
CA THR A 91 -4.74 5.63 5.25
C THR A 91 -3.84 6.66 4.59
N VAL A 92 -3.65 6.62 3.27
CA VAL A 92 -2.76 7.55 2.55
C VAL A 92 -3.23 9.00 2.71
N PHE A 93 -4.49 9.27 2.37
CA PHE A 93 -5.09 10.60 2.45
C PHE A 93 -6.20 10.69 3.50
N LYS A 94 -6.46 11.92 3.96
CA LYS A 94 -7.62 12.21 4.83
C LYS A 94 -8.95 11.98 4.11
N GLN A 95 -9.01 12.29 2.82
CA GLN A 95 -10.20 12.17 1.98
C GLN A 95 -10.30 10.78 1.35
N ARG A 96 -11.46 10.13 1.48
CA ARG A 96 -11.70 8.77 0.94
C ARG A 96 -11.55 8.72 -0.58
N TRP A 97 -12.16 9.66 -1.31
CA TRP A 97 -12.11 9.67 -2.78
C TRP A 97 -10.67 9.72 -3.32
N ALA A 98 -9.77 10.42 -2.63
CA ALA A 98 -8.36 10.52 -3.04
C ALA A 98 -7.63 9.18 -2.86
N ASN A 99 -7.94 8.43 -1.79
CA ASN A 99 -7.45 7.07 -1.62
C ASN A 99 -8.02 6.14 -2.69
N THR A 100 -9.33 6.24 -2.99
CA THR A 100 -9.95 5.46 -4.07
C THR A 100 -9.28 5.74 -5.40
N ALA A 101 -9.11 7.00 -5.80
CA ALA A 101 -8.42 7.36 -7.04
C ALA A 101 -6.99 6.79 -7.09
N LEU A 102 -6.23 6.93 -5.99
CA LEU A 102 -4.88 6.39 -5.89
C LEU A 102 -4.85 4.86 -5.98
N LEU A 103 -5.81 4.17 -5.34
CA LEU A 103 -5.96 2.72 -5.41
C LEU A 103 -6.13 2.29 -6.87
N TRP A 104 -7.07 2.89 -7.61
CA TRP A 104 -7.27 2.56 -9.03
C TRP A 104 -6.01 2.76 -9.89
N VAL A 105 -5.31 3.89 -9.73
CA VAL A 105 -4.09 4.18 -10.49
C VAL A 105 -2.98 3.17 -10.16
N THR A 106 -2.76 2.90 -8.88
CA THR A 106 -1.69 2.00 -8.44
C THR A 106 -1.99 0.53 -8.73
N SER A 107 -3.25 0.12 -8.65
CA SER A 107 -3.72 -1.20 -9.06
C SER A 107 -3.54 -1.42 -10.56
N PHE A 108 -3.81 -0.42 -11.40
CA PHE A 108 -3.54 -0.50 -12.83
C PHE A 108 -2.05 -0.73 -13.12
N VAL A 109 -1.17 0.04 -12.47
CA VAL A 109 0.29 -0.10 -12.62
C VAL A 109 0.78 -1.48 -12.17
N TYR A 110 0.19 -2.03 -11.11
CA TYR A 110 0.57 -3.34 -10.57
C TYR A 110 -0.23 -4.52 -11.18
N MET A 111 -1.05 -4.26 -12.20
CA MET A 111 -1.89 -5.25 -12.89
C MET A 111 -2.77 -6.09 -11.95
N GLU A 112 -3.57 -5.40 -11.14
CA GLU A 112 -4.50 -6.06 -10.24
C GLU A 112 -5.85 -5.35 -10.15
N GLU A 113 -6.86 -6.09 -9.73
CA GLU A 113 -8.22 -5.59 -9.61
C GLU A 113 -8.39 -4.82 -8.28
N PRO A 114 -8.68 -3.50 -8.30
CA PRO A 114 -8.69 -2.67 -7.09
C PRO A 114 -9.76 -3.09 -6.09
N LEU A 115 -10.95 -3.50 -6.56
CA LEU A 115 -11.99 -4.00 -5.67
C LEU A 115 -11.58 -5.32 -5.03
N HIS A 116 -10.95 -6.22 -5.79
CA HIS A 116 -10.43 -7.46 -5.25
C HIS A 116 -9.37 -7.18 -4.18
N ARG A 117 -8.37 -6.32 -4.44
CA ARG A 117 -7.37 -5.91 -3.45
C ARG A 117 -8.03 -5.36 -2.19
N GLN A 118 -9.00 -4.48 -2.30
CA GLN A 118 -9.65 -3.90 -1.11
C GLN A 118 -10.34 -4.96 -0.24
N HIS A 119 -11.12 -5.85 -0.84
CA HIS A 119 -11.89 -6.85 -0.08
C HIS A 119 -10.99 -7.95 0.49
N THR A 120 -10.06 -8.49 -0.31
CA THR A 120 -9.16 -9.55 0.17
C THR A 120 -8.19 -9.04 1.22
N HIS A 121 -7.74 -7.79 1.11
CA HIS A 121 -6.88 -7.17 2.12
C HIS A 121 -7.62 -6.92 3.43
N THR A 122 -8.87 -6.44 3.36
CA THR A 122 -9.73 -6.30 4.55
C THR A 122 -9.94 -7.65 5.24
N ASN A 123 -10.24 -8.71 4.47
CA ASN A 123 -10.39 -10.06 5.00
C ASN A 123 -9.08 -10.58 5.61
N HIS A 124 -7.94 -10.31 4.98
CA HIS A 124 -6.63 -10.69 5.50
C HIS A 124 -6.36 -10.06 6.87
N HIS A 125 -6.66 -8.78 7.09
CA HIS A 125 -6.48 -8.15 8.40
C HIS A 125 -7.53 -8.55 9.43
N ALA A 126 -8.74 -8.91 8.99
CA ALA A 126 -9.78 -9.38 9.89
C ALA A 126 -9.51 -10.80 10.42
N TYR A 127 -8.94 -11.68 9.60
CA TYR A 127 -8.86 -13.12 9.89
C TYR A 127 -7.46 -13.74 9.75
N THR A 128 -6.43 -12.94 9.45
CA THR A 128 -5.04 -13.42 9.29
C THR A 128 -4.95 -14.62 8.33
N TRP A 129 -5.38 -14.43 7.07
CA TRP A 129 -5.30 -15.40 5.95
C TRP A 129 -6.11 -16.70 6.06
N HIS A 130 -6.66 -17.06 7.22
CA HIS A 130 -7.56 -18.21 7.40
C HIS A 130 -8.99 -17.72 7.62
N VAL A 131 -9.82 -17.84 6.59
CA VAL A 131 -11.28 -17.74 6.74
C VAL A 131 -11.75 -19.17 6.99
N ASP A 132 -12.19 -19.47 8.21
CA ASP A 132 -12.86 -20.74 8.50
C ASP A 132 -14.12 -20.80 7.62
N VAL A 133 -14.11 -21.69 6.63
CA VAL A 133 -15.25 -21.99 5.75
C VAL A 133 -16.00 -23.19 6.30
#